data_AF-A0A0M5KCI9-F1
#
_entry.id   AF-A0A0M5KCI9-F1
#
_cell.length_a   1.000
_cell.length_b   1.000
_cell.length_c   1.000
_cell.angle_alpha   90.00
_cell.angle_beta   90.00
_cell.angle_gamma   90.00
#
_symmetry.space_group_name_H-M   'P 1'
#
loop_
_entity.id
_entity.type
_entity.pdbx_description
1 polymer ?
#
loop_
_entity_poly.entity_id
_entity_poly.type
_entity_poly.pdbx_seq_one_letter_code
_entity_poly.pdbx_strand_id
1 'polypeptide(L)'
;VPTGIKVFSWLYMLASSNVSNKDPIVWWIVAFIVLFTIGGVTGIVLSSSVLDSLLHDTWFVVAHFHYVFSLGSYTSVVISVVWWWPLISG
;
A
#
# COMPACT_ATOMS: atom_id res chain seq x y z
N VAL A 1 0.54 -12.79 7.60
CA VAL A 1 -0.80 -13.43 7.55
C VAL A 1 -1.95 -12.43 7.73
N PRO A 2 -2.13 -11.73 8.87
CA PRO A 2 -3.28 -10.83 9.07
C PRO A 2 -3.34 -9.66 8.09
N THR A 3 -2.18 -9.13 7.68
CA THR A 3 -2.07 -8.08 6.65
C THR A 3 -2.53 -8.56 5.27
N GLY A 4 -2.19 -9.80 4.89
CA GLY A 4 -2.65 -10.41 3.65
C GLY A 4 -4.17 -10.55 3.59
N ILE A 5 -4.79 -10.95 4.71
CA ILE A 5 -6.26 -11.05 4.81
C ILE A 5 -6.92 -9.68 4.55
N LYS A 6 -6.36 -8.59 5.10
CA LYS A 6 -6.87 -7.23 4.83
C LYS A 6 -6.78 -6.86 3.35
N VAL A 7 -5.65 -7.14 2.71
CA VAL A 7 -5.45 -6.85 1.28
C VAL A 7 -6.47 -7.61 0.42
N PHE A 8 -6.68 -8.91 0.68
CA PHE A 8 -7.70 -9.69 -0.04
C PHE A 8 -9.11 -9.18 0.21
N SER A 9 -9.43 -8.76 1.43
CA SER A 9 -10.72 -8.15 1.76
C SER A 9 -10.97 -6.87 0.96
N TRP A 10 -9.95 -6.02 0.77
CA TRP A 10 -10.08 -4.80 -0.03
C TRP A 10 -10.26 -5.10 -1.51
N LEU A 11 -9.52 -6.08 -2.04
CA LEU A 11 -9.70 -6.53 -3.42
C LEU A 11 -11.12 -7.05 -3.67
N TYR A 12 -11.65 -7.85 -2.75
CA TYR A 12 -13.03 -8.34 -2.84
C TYR A 12 -14.05 -7.20 -2.78
N MET A 13 -13.85 -6.23 -1.88
CA MET A 13 -14.70 -5.04 -1.79
C MET A 13 -14.69 -4.23 -3.09
N LEU A 14 -13.53 -4.02 -3.71
CA LEU A 14 -13.42 -3.30 -4.98
C LEU A 14 -14.04 -4.07 -6.15
N ALA A 15 -13.86 -5.40 -6.19
CA ALA A 15 -14.42 -6.23 -7.25
C ALA A 15 -15.96 -6.34 -7.17
N SER A 16 -16.52 -6.32 -5.96
CA SER A 16 -17.96 -6.41 -5.73
C SER A 16 -18.67 -5.06 -5.71
N SER A 17 -17.94 -3.94 -5.66
CA SER A 17 -18.55 -2.60 -5.62
C SER A 17 -18.76 -2.06 -7.02
N ASN A 18 -19.87 -1.34 -7.20
CA ASN A 18 -20.25 -0.75 -8.49
C ASN A 18 -19.63 0.65 -8.64
N VAL A 19 -18.30 0.74 -8.53
CA VAL A 19 -17.58 2.03 -8.54
C VAL A 19 -17.31 2.48 -9.98
N SER A 20 -17.40 3.78 -10.22
CA SER A 20 -17.07 4.36 -11.51
C SER A 20 -15.56 4.29 -11.75
N ASN A 21 -15.14 3.62 -12.83
CA ASN A 21 -13.73 3.58 -13.27
C ASN A 21 -13.17 4.96 -13.67
N LYS A 22 -14.03 5.98 -13.75
CA LYS A 22 -13.61 7.36 -14.05
C LYS A 22 -13.14 8.12 -12.80
N ASP A 23 -13.39 7.57 -11.61
CA ASP A 23 -13.02 8.23 -10.37
C ASP A 23 -11.51 8.05 -10.11
N PRO A 24 -10.74 9.14 -10.02
CA PRO A 24 -9.28 9.06 -9.87
C PRO A 24 -8.86 8.42 -8.54
N ILE A 25 -9.72 8.46 -7.53
CA ILE A 25 -9.50 7.86 -6.20
C ILE A 25 -9.42 6.33 -6.30
N VAL A 26 -10.22 5.71 -7.17
CA VAL A 26 -10.22 4.24 -7.35
C VAL A 26 -8.87 3.77 -7.87
N TRP A 27 -8.33 4.45 -8.88
CA TRP A 27 -7.01 4.15 -9.44
C TRP A 27 -5.89 4.33 -8.42
N TRP A 28 -5.99 5.34 -7.54
CA TRP A 28 -5.06 5.53 -6.44
C TRP A 28 -5.11 4.39 -5.41
N ILE A 29 -6.31 3.92 -5.04
CA ILE A 29 -6.46 2.78 -4.12
C ILE A 29 -5.87 1.51 -4.73
N VAL A 30 -6.12 1.25 -6.02
CA VAL A 30 -5.53 0.11 -6.74
C VAL A 30 -4.00 0.20 -6.76
N ALA A 31 -3.45 1.38 -7.08
CA ALA A 31 -2.00 1.60 -7.05
C ALA A 31 -1.40 1.37 -5.64
N PHE A 32 -2.09 1.83 -4.59
CA PHE A 32 -1.71 1.56 -3.20
C PHE A 32 -1.65 0.05 -2.92
N ILE A 33 -2.68 -0.72 -3.29
CA ILE A 33 -2.71 -2.17 -3.05
C ILE A 33 -1.54 -2.87 -3.75
N VAL A 34 -1.25 -2.51 -5.00
CA VAL A 34 -0.13 -3.11 -5.76
C VAL A 34 1.23 -2.76 -5.14
N LEU A 35 1.47 -1.50 -4.81
CA LEU A 35 2.76 -1.08 -4.27
C LEU A 35 2.97 -1.62 -2.85
N PHE A 36 1.92 -1.62 -2.03
CA PHE A 36 1.95 -2.18 -0.69
C PHE A 36 2.17 -3.70 -0.70
N THR A 37 1.61 -4.43 -1.68
CA THR A 37 1.87 -5.87 -1.82
C THR A 37 3.32 -6.17 -2.22
N ILE A 38 3.91 -5.41 -3.13
CA ILE A 38 5.34 -5.53 -3.48
C ILE A 38 6.23 -5.24 -2.25
N GLY A 39 5.93 -4.17 -1.51
CA GLY A 39 6.58 -3.87 -0.24
C GLY A 39 6.42 -5.00 0.78
N GLY A 40 5.23 -5.58 0.89
CA GLY A 40 4.97 -6.73 1.75
C GLY A 40 5.79 -7.96 1.38
N VAL A 41 5.92 -8.28 0.08
CA VAL A 41 6.72 -9.42 -0.39
C VAL A 41 8.20 -9.22 -0.08
N THR A 42 8.76 -8.02 -0.32
CA THR A 42 10.16 -7.72 0.05
C THR A 42 10.38 -7.79 1.57
N GLY A 43 9.37 -7.47 2.38
CA GLY A 43 9.42 -7.64 3.84
C GLY A 43 9.44 -9.10 4.28
N ILE A 44 8.76 -9.99 3.55
CA ILE A 44 8.84 -11.44 3.79
C ILE A 44 10.27 -11.93 3.51
N VAL A 45 10.92 -11.43 2.46
CA VAL A 45 12.33 -11.77 2.15
C VAL A 45 13.26 -11.34 3.29
N LEU A 46 13.10 -10.11 3.80
CA LEU A 46 13.86 -9.58 4.94
C LEU A 46 13.57 -10.30 6.27
N SER A 47 12.41 -10.97 6.41
CA SER A 47 12.10 -11.74 7.61
C SER A 47 12.94 -13.02 7.77
N SER A 48 13.63 -13.45 6.70
CA SER A 48 14.55 -14.58 6.75
C SER A 48 15.93 -14.11 7.23
N SER A 49 16.38 -14.60 8.38
CA SER A 49 17.68 -14.24 8.96
C SER A 49 18.87 -14.57 8.04
N VAL A 50 18.77 -15.63 7.24
CA VAL A 50 19.81 -16.01 6.26
C VAL A 50 19.91 -14.97 5.15
N LEU A 51 18.77 -14.50 4.63
CA LEU A 51 18.76 -13.50 3.56
C LEU A 51 19.07 -12.10 4.08
N ASP A 52 18.60 -11.77 5.28
CA ASP A 52 18.89 -10.49 5.92
C ASP A 52 20.40 -10.31 6.13
N SER A 53 21.14 -11.36 6.53
CA SER A 53 22.60 -11.28 6.66
C SER A 53 23.35 -10.82 5.40
N LEU A 54 22.76 -11.04 4.21
CA LEU A 54 23.32 -10.62 2.91
C LEU A 54 22.79 -9.26 2.44
N LEU A 55 21.59 -8.89 2.87
CA LEU A 55 20.87 -7.71 2.39
C LEU A 55 20.88 -6.55 3.39
N HIS A 56 21.34 -6.79 4.62
CA HIS A 56 21.45 -5.79 5.67
C HIS A 56 22.30 -4.60 5.21
N ASP A 57 21.88 -3.39 5.58
CA ASP A 57 22.49 -2.11 5.19
C ASP A 57 22.65 -1.88 3.68
N THR A 58 21.94 -2.64 2.84
CA THR A 58 21.91 -2.39 1.39
C THR A 58 20.70 -1.55 0.98
N TRP A 59 20.75 -1.05 -0.26
CA TRP A 59 19.61 -0.36 -0.89
C TRP A 59 18.33 -1.20 -0.96
N PHE A 60 18.42 -2.52 -0.81
CA PHE A 60 17.26 -3.39 -0.74
C PHE A 60 16.37 -3.07 0.48
N VAL A 61 16.97 -2.87 1.65
CA VAL A 61 16.28 -2.50 2.89
C VAL A 61 15.65 -1.12 2.76
N VAL A 62 16.39 -0.16 2.20
CA VAL A 62 15.90 1.20 1.95
C VAL A 62 14.69 1.17 1.01
N ALA A 63 14.77 0.44 -0.10
CA ALA A 63 13.67 0.29 -1.04
C ALA A 63 12.45 -0.34 -0.38
N HIS A 64 12.62 -1.43 0.39
CA HIS A 64 11.53 -2.07 1.14
C HIS A 64 10.79 -1.06 2.04
N PHE A 65 11.53 -0.29 2.84
CA PHE A 65 10.93 0.72 3.71
C PHE A 65 10.20 1.81 2.93
N HIS A 66 10.73 2.26 1.80
CA HIS A 66 10.03 3.25 0.97
C HIS A 66 8.73 2.67 0.39
N TYR A 67 8.72 1.41 -0.08
CA TYR A 67 7.49 0.78 -0.57
C TYR A 67 6.38 0.68 0.50
N VAL A 68 6.74 0.43 1.76
CA VAL A 68 5.74 0.29 2.83
C VAL A 68 5.38 1.66 3.44
N PHE A 69 6.36 2.53 3.66
CA PHE A 69 6.17 3.79 4.38
C PHE A 69 5.69 4.92 3.46
N SER A 70 6.42 5.23 2.38
CA SER A 70 6.05 6.38 1.52
C SER A 70 4.85 6.07 0.64
N LEU A 71 4.74 4.84 0.13
CA LEU A 71 3.63 4.46 -0.74
C LEU A 71 2.41 3.94 0.03
N GLY A 72 2.59 3.64 1.32
CA GLY A 72 1.51 3.22 2.21
C GLY A 72 0.92 4.35 3.07
N SER A 73 1.72 4.93 3.98
CA SER A 73 1.21 5.88 4.96
C SER A 73 0.99 7.27 4.37
N TYR A 74 1.95 7.78 3.60
CA TYR A 74 1.87 9.14 3.04
C TYR A 74 0.73 9.29 2.02
N THR A 75 0.58 8.34 1.10
CA THR A 75 -0.50 8.34 0.10
C THR A 75 -1.89 8.30 0.75
N SER A 76 -2.05 7.53 1.83
CA SER A 76 -3.31 7.43 2.58
C SER A 76 -3.71 8.75 3.25
N VAL A 77 -2.74 9.51 3.76
CA VAL A 77 -2.97 10.83 4.36
C VAL A 77 -3.37 11.84 3.29
N VAL A 78 -2.75 11.80 2.12
CA VAL A 78 -3.14 12.70 1.02
C VAL A 78 -4.56 12.40 0.55
N ILE A 79 -4.92 11.12 0.37
CA ILE A 79 -6.28 10.72 -0.01
C ILE A 79 -7.30 11.15 1.05
N SER A 80 -6.99 10.99 2.34
CA SER A 80 -7.92 11.38 3.40
C SER A 80 -8.18 12.89 3.36
N VAL A 81 -7.15 13.72 3.16
CA VAL A 81 -7.34 15.16 3.01
C VAL A 81 -8.21 15.49 1.79
N VAL A 82 -7.93 14.90 0.63
CA VAL A 82 -8.72 15.14 -0.60
C VAL A 82 -10.16 14.67 -0.45
N TRP A 83 -10.39 13.52 0.16
CA TRP A 83 -11.72 12.95 0.37
C TRP A 83 -12.58 13.82 1.29
N TRP A 84 -11.99 14.34 2.36
CA TRP A 84 -12.69 15.18 3.34
C TRP A 84 -12.73 16.67 2.94
N TRP A 85 -11.98 17.07 1.91
CA TRP A 85 -11.87 18.47 1.48
C TRP A 85 -13.23 19.13 1.20
N PRO A 86 -14.18 18.52 0.46
CA PRO A 86 -15.48 19.14 0.21
C PRO A 86 -16.27 19.42 1.50
N LEU A 87 -16.13 18.56 2.50
CA LEU A 87 -16.80 18.73 3.80
C LEU A 87 -16.15 19.85 4.63
N ILE A 88 -14.84 20.04 4.49
CA ILE A 88 -14.09 21.08 5.20
C ILE A 88 -14.29 22.45 4.55
N SER A 89 -14.34 22.52 3.21
CA SER A 89 -14.45 23.78 2.47
C SER A 89 -15.87 24.30 2.32
N GLY A 90 -16.88 23.43 2.49
CA GLY A 90 -18.29 23.73 2.25
C GLY A 90 -18.70 23.46 0.81
#